data_AF-A0A6B3EYH5-F1
#
_entry.id   AF-A0A6B3EYH5-F1
#
_cell.length_a   1.000
_cell.length_b   1.000
_cell.length_c   1.000
_cell.angle_alpha   90.00
_cell.angle_beta   90.00
_cell.angle_gamma   90.00
#
_symmetry.space_group_name_H-M   'P 1'
#
loop_
_entity.id
_entity.type
_entity.pdbx_description
1 polymer ?
#
loop_
_entity_poly.entity_id
_entity_poly.type
_entity_poly.pdbx_seq_one_letter_code
_entity_poly.pdbx_strand_id
1 'polypeptide(L)' 'DLDAALLLIPAVGFLPGDDPRVLGTIDAVREQLATPDGFVYRYPTKGGTVGADGLAGDEGAFLLCSFWLVDA' A
#
# COMPACT_ATOMS: atom_id res chain seq x y z
N ASP A 1 3.91 10.73 1.67
CA ASP A 1 2.69 9.91 1.72
C ASP A 1 3.04 8.43 1.72
N LEU A 2 2.10 7.59 2.18
CA LEU A 2 2.24 6.14 2.25
C LEU A 2 2.08 5.52 0.85
N ASP A 3 2.92 4.55 0.49
CA ASP A 3 2.85 3.80 -0.77
C ASP A 3 2.90 2.29 -0.49
N ALA A 4 2.00 1.52 -1.11
CA ALA A 4 1.92 0.07 -0.99
C ALA A 4 3.16 -0.66 -1.52
N ALA A 5 4.03 -0.01 -2.31
CA ALA A 5 5.32 -0.56 -2.72
C ALA A 5 6.24 -0.88 -1.52
N LEU A 6 6.00 -0.28 -0.34
CA LEU A 6 6.72 -0.63 0.88
C LEU A 6 6.47 -2.08 1.34
N LEU A 7 5.37 -2.71 0.90
CA LEU A 7 5.10 -4.13 1.15
C LEU A 7 6.13 -5.05 0.45
N LEU A 8 6.92 -4.54 -0.49
CA LEU A 8 7.99 -5.31 -1.14
C LEU A 8 9.26 -5.42 -0.29
N ILE A 9 9.38 -4.67 0.82
CA ILE A 9 10.53 -4.71 1.74
C ILE A 9 10.92 -6.15 2.14
N PRO A 10 10.00 -7.01 2.62
CA PRO A 10 10.32 -8.40 2.92
C PRO A 10 10.58 -9.24 1.67
N ALA A 11 9.83 -9.03 0.60
CA ALA A 11 9.96 -9.80 -0.65
C ALA A 11 11.34 -9.65 -1.31
N VAL A 12 11.97 -8.48 -1.20
CA VAL A 12 13.33 -8.23 -1.71
C VAL A 12 14.44 -8.55 -0.69
N GLY A 13 14.08 -9.05 0.50
CA GLY A 13 15.03 -9.42 1.56
C GLY A 13 15.67 -8.24 2.28
N PHE A 14 15.06 -7.05 2.26
CA PHE A 14 15.62 -5.88 2.95
C PHE A 14 15.44 -6.00 4.47
N LEU A 15 14.28 -6.48 4.93
CA LEU A 15 14.02 -6.84 6.33
C LEU A 15 13.25 -8.18 6.40
N PRO A 16 13.38 -8.96 7.49
CA PRO A 16 12.50 -10.11 7.73
C PRO A 16 11.02 -9.70 7.79
N GLY A 17 10.11 -10.59 7.35
CA GLY A 17 8.66 -10.33 7.37
C GLY A 17 8.07 -10.08 8.76
N ASP A 18 8.71 -10.64 9.80
CA ASP A 18 8.33 -10.46 11.20
C ASP A 18 9.05 -9.28 11.88
N ASP A 19 9.86 -8.50 11.15
CA ASP A 19 10.47 -7.29 11.70
C ASP A 19 9.35 -6.29 12.10
N PRO A 20 9.41 -5.68 13.30
CA PRO A 20 8.39 -4.73 13.75
C PRO A 20 8.11 -3.58 12.78
N ARG A 21 9.08 -3.18 11.97
CA ARG A 21 8.90 -2.15 10.93
C ARG A 21 8.10 -2.67 9.74
N VAL A 22 8.25 -3.94 9.37
CA VAL A 22 7.43 -4.57 8.33
C VAL A 22 6.00 -4.74 8.83
N LEU A 23 5.80 -5.26 10.04
CA LEU A 23 4.46 -5.38 10.63
C LEU A 23 3.75 -4.02 10.72
N GLY A 24 4.45 -2.98 11.20
CA GLY A 24 3.88 -1.62 11.23
C GLY A 24 3.60 -1.04 9.83
N THR A 25 4.33 -1.47 8.80
CA THR A 25 4.04 -1.10 7.41
C THR A 25 2.76 -1.78 6.91
N ILE A 26 2.61 -3.07 7.19
CA ILE A 26 1.40 -3.85 6.83
C ILE A 26 0.17 -3.21 7.48
N ASP A 27 0.24 -2.90 8.78
CA ASP A 27 -0.86 -2.27 9.51
C ASP A 27 -1.22 -0.89 8.93
N ALA A 28 -0.23 -0.04 8.65
CA ALA A 28 -0.46 1.27 8.05
C ALA A 28 -1.12 1.17 6.67
N VAL A 29 -0.67 0.24 5.81
CA VAL A 29 -1.27 0.03 4.49
C VAL A 29 -2.72 -0.48 4.61
N ARG A 30 -2.99 -1.40 5.54
CA ARG A 30 -4.35 -1.89 5.80
C ARG A 30 -5.29 -0.79 6.28
N GLU A 31 -4.82 0.09 7.15
CA GLU A 31 -5.64 1.17 7.71
C GLU A 31 -5.90 2.28 6.68
N GLN A 32 -4.89 2.66 5.90
CA GLN A 32 -4.92 3.89 5.12
C GLN A 32 -5.17 3.69 3.63
N LEU A 33 -4.86 2.51 3.08
CA LEU A 33 -4.94 2.24 1.64
C LEU A 33 -5.94 1.14 1.26
N ALA A 34 -6.48 0.39 2.23
CA ALA A 34 -7.49 -0.63 1.94
C ALA A 34 -8.87 -0.02 1.68
N THR A 35 -9.57 -0.56 0.69
CA THR A 35 -10.96 -0.22 0.39
C THR A 35 -11.91 -1.07 1.24
N PRO A 36 -13.18 -0.64 1.41
CA PRO A 36 -14.22 -1.46 2.05
C PRO A 36 -14.40 -2.83 1.38
N ASP A 37 -14.15 -2.93 0.07
CA ASP A 37 -14.23 -4.17 -0.70
C ASP A 37 -12.98 -5.08 -0.58
N GLY A 38 -11.99 -4.69 0.23
CA GLY A 38 -10.79 -5.50 0.49
C GLY A 38 -9.65 -5.34 -0.53
N PHE A 39 -9.72 -4.38 -1.45
CA PHE A 39 -8.62 -4.07 -2.37
C PHE A 39 -7.71 -2.99 -1.79
N VAL A 40 -6.50 -2.85 -2.35
CA VAL A 40 -5.49 -1.90 -1.89
C VAL A 40 -5.16 -0.88 -2.98
N TYR A 41 -5.25 0.40 -2.66
CA TYR A 41 -4.70 1.47 -3.50
C TYR A 41 -3.17 1.51 -3.40
N ARG A 42 -2.51 1.98 -4.45
CA ARG A 42 -1.05 2.15 -4.40
C ARG A 42 -0.64 3.27 -3.44
N TYR A 43 -1.30 4.42 -3.52
CA TYR A 43 -1.14 5.57 -2.63
C TYR A 43 -2.49 6.27 -2.49
N PRO A 44 -2.65 7.22 -1.54
CA PRO A 44 -3.90 7.95 -1.40
C PRO A 44 -4.17 8.77 -2.66
N THR A 45 -5.31 8.51 -3.32
CA THR A 45 -5.80 9.28 -4.49
C THR A 45 -7.10 10.01 -4.18
N LYS A 46 -7.78 9.62 -3.08
CA LYS A 46 -9.06 10.19 -2.67
C LYS A 46 -8.93 11.62 -2.16
N GLY A 47 -9.92 12.46 -2.44
CA GLY A 47 -10.09 13.78 -1.81
C GLY A 47 -9.54 14.97 -2.59
N GLY A 48 -9.25 14.80 -3.89
CA GLY A 48 -8.73 15.89 -4.74
C GLY A 48 -7.25 16.21 -4.51
N THR A 49 -6.57 15.41 -3.70
CA THR A 49 -5.12 15.39 -3.59
C THR A 49 -4.53 14.91 -4.91
N VAL A 50 -3.54 15.65 -5.43
CA VAL A 50 -2.72 15.16 -6.53
C VAL A 50 -1.96 13.93 -6.01
N GLY A 51 -2.08 12.81 -6.71
CA GLY A 51 -1.40 11.57 -6.37
C GLY A 51 0.11 11.77 -6.30
N ALA A 52 0.82 10.85 -5.65
CA ALA A 52 2.27 10.92 -5.54
C ALA A 52 2.99 10.89 -6.92
N ASP A 53 2.28 10.49 -7.96
CA ASP A 53 2.69 10.46 -9.37
C ASP A 53 2.45 11.80 -10.12
N GLY A 54 1.80 12.78 -9.50
CA GLY A 54 1.44 14.05 -10.13
C GLY A 54 0.11 14.02 -10.90
N LEU A 55 -0.66 12.93 -10.83
CA LEU A 55 -1.96 12.82 -11.49
C LEU A 55 -3.10 13.26 -10.56
N ALA A 56 -4.14 13.85 -11.15
CA ALA A 56 -5.34 14.28 -10.43
C ALA A 56 -6.49 13.31 -10.67
N GLY A 57 -7.38 13.20 -9.68
CA GLY A 57 -8.58 12.36 -9.72
C GLY A 57 -8.44 11.11 -8.86
N ASP A 58 -9.50 10.32 -8.83
CA ASP A 58 -9.51 9.03 -8.13
C ASP A 58 -8.97 7.93 -9.07
N GLU A 59 -8.15 7.05 -8.53
CA GLU A 59 -7.71 5.84 -9.23
C GLU A 59 -8.54 4.62 -8.77
N GLY A 60 -8.60 3.58 -9.60
CA GLY A 60 -9.08 2.26 -9.15
C GLY A 60 -8.07 1.59 -8.22
N ALA A 61 -8.51 0.57 -7.48
CA ALA A 61 -7.57 -0.23 -6.70
C ALA A 61 -6.65 -1.01 -7.63
N PHE A 62 -5.34 -0.98 -7.38
CA PHE A 62 -4.37 -1.71 -8.19
C PHE A 62 -4.26 -3.12 -7.64
N LEU A 63 -4.82 -4.09 -8.38
CA LEU A 63 -4.97 -5.48 -7.90
C LEU A 63 -3.64 -6.07 -7.41
N LEU A 64 -2.52 -5.70 -8.04
CA LEU A 64 -1.18 -6.12 -7.65
C LEU A 64 -0.84 -5.76 -6.19
N CYS A 65 -1.21 -4.56 -5.72
CA CYS A 65 -0.97 -4.13 -4.33
C CYS A 65 -1.76 -4.97 -3.33
N SER A 66 -2.91 -5.50 -3.74
CA SER A 66 -3.71 -6.41 -2.90
C SER A 66 -2.99 -7.75 -2.71
N PHE A 67 -2.30 -8.24 -3.76
CA PHE A 67 -1.48 -9.45 -3.65
C PHE A 67 -0.21 -9.22 -2.82
N TRP A 68 0.44 -8.05 -2.95
CA TRP A 68 1.57 -7.72 -2.08
C TRP A 68 1.19 -7.72 -0.61
N LEU A 69 -0.03 -7.28 -0.27
CA LEU A 69 -0.51 -7.30 1.11
C LEU A 69 -0.79 -8.73 1.63
N VAL A 70 -1.16 -9.65 0.75
CA VAL A 70 -1.37 -11.06 1.12
C VAL A 70 -0.04 -11.80 1.30
N ASP A 71 0.98 -11.43 0.53
CA ASP A 71 2.30 -12.07 0.54
C ASP A 71 3.21 -11.58 1.68
N ALA A 72 3.10 -10.30 2.04
CA ALA A 72 3.88 -9.65 3.10
C ALA A 72 3.47 -10.10 4.51
#